data_AF-A0A962NKL4-F1
#
_entry.id   AF-A0A962NKL4-F1
#
_cell.length_a   1.000
_cell.length_b   1.000
_cell.length_c   1.000
_cell.angle_alpha   90.00
_cell.angle_beta   90.00
_cell.angle_gamma   90.00
#
_symmetry.space_group_name_H-M   'P 1'
#
loop_
_entity.id
_entity.type
_entity.pdbx_description
1 polymer ?
#
loop_
_entity_poly.entity_id
_entity_poly.type
_entity_poly.pdbx_seq_one_letter_code
_entity_poly.pdbx_strand_id
1 'polypeptide(L)' 'MALEYADRMALDHHNIDDDFFDRLRKHFDDAQILELGMMIGQFIGFGRLLMVLDLEPRFCSIDGEGDL' A
#
# COMPACT_ATOMS: atom_id res chain seq x y z
N MET A 1 8.87 -8.31 -4.32
CA MET A 1 9.39 -6.93 -4.31
C MET A 1 8.29 -5.89 -4.16
N ALA A 2 7.26 -5.82 -5.01
CA ALA A 2 6.25 -4.76 -4.89
C ALA A 2 5.47 -4.75 -3.56
N LEU A 3 4.98 -5.91 -3.10
CA LEU A 3 4.30 -6.01 -1.80
C LEU A 3 5.24 -5.67 -0.62
N GLU A 4 6.47 -6.18 -0.64
CA GLU A 4 7.48 -5.86 0.39
C GLU A 4 7.79 -4.35 0.41
N TYR A 5 7.80 -3.68 -0.74
CA TYR A 5 7.96 -2.22 -0.81
C TYR A 5 6.79 -1.50 -0.16
N ALA A 6 5.56 -1.96 -0.41
CA ALA A 6 4.37 -1.41 0.23
C ALA A 6 4.39 -1.63 1.76
N ASP A 7 4.73 -2.82 2.22
CA ASP A 7 4.83 -3.16 3.64
C ASP A 7 5.89 -2.30 4.36
N ARG A 8 7.09 -2.17 3.78
CA ARG A 8 8.16 -1.33 4.35
C ARG A 8 7.75 0.15 4.33
N MET A 9 7.16 0.64 3.24
CA MET A 9 6.68 2.02 3.19
C MET A 9 5.63 2.31 4.27
N ALA A 10 4.77 1.34 4.59
CA ALA A 10 3.74 1.49 5.62
C ALA A 10 4.29 1.41 7.05
N LEU A 11 5.25 0.50 7.30
CA LEU A 11 5.64 0.08 8.66
C LEU A 11 7.08 0.44 9.06
N ASP A 12 8.01 0.55 8.11
CA ASP A 12 9.45 0.68 8.37
C ASP A 12 10.20 1.42 7.23
N HIS A 13 9.70 2.60 6.85
CA HIS A 13 10.23 3.34 5.69
C HIS A 13 11.66 3.87 5.88
N HIS A 14 12.17 3.90 7.12
CA HIS A 14 13.56 4.24 7.42
C HIS A 14 14.54 3.14 7.00
N ASN A 15 14.07 1.91 6.80
CA ASN A 15 14.86 0.73 6.47
C ASN A 15 14.68 0.32 4.99
N ILE A 16 14.42 1.32 4.14
CA ILE A 16 14.42 1.22 2.69
C ILE A 16 15.74 1.79 2.21
N ASP A 17 16.75 0.94 2.16
CA ASP A 17 18.14 1.27 1.86
C ASP A 17 18.51 0.95 0.40
N ASP A 18 19.77 1.24 0.04
CA ASP A 18 20.29 0.98 -1.30
C ASP A 18 20.21 -0.52 -1.67
N ASP A 19 20.50 -1.42 -0.71
CA ASP A 19 20.39 -2.87 -0.90
C ASP A 19 18.96 -3.30 -1.23
N PHE A 20 17.95 -2.64 -0.66
CA PHE A 20 16.55 -2.86 -1.00
C PHE A 20 16.24 -2.37 -2.41
N PHE A 21 16.69 -1.17 -2.79
CA PHE A 21 16.50 -0.65 -4.14
C PHE A 21 17.21 -1.49 -5.20
N ASP A 22 18.38 -2.05 -4.91
CA ASP A 22 19.08 -2.96 -5.80
C ASP A 22 18.32 -4.27 -6.03
N ARG A 23 17.58 -4.77 -5.03
CA ARG A 23 16.66 -5.89 -5.23
C ARG A 23 15.43 -5.50 -6.04
N LEU A 24 14.88 -4.29 -5.83
CA LEU A 24 13.77 -3.76 -6.62
C LEU A 24 14.15 -3.66 -8.10
N ARG A 25 15.35 -3.16 -8.40
CA ARG A 25 15.88 -3.00 -9.76
C ARG A 25 16.08 -4.30 -10.53
N LYS A 26 16.04 -5.46 -9.87
CA LYS A 26 16.01 -6.78 -10.53
C LYS A 26 14.66 -7.06 -11.20
N HIS A 27 13.61 -6.33 -10.85
CA HIS A 27 12.24 -6.57 -11.32
C HIS A 27 11.59 -5.36 -11.98
N PHE A 28 12.03 -4.15 -11.62
CA PHE A 28 11.44 -2.89 -12.07
C PHE A 28 12.53 -1.93 -12.51
N ASP A 29 12.29 -1.15 -13.55
CA ASP A 29 13.14 0.00 -13.88
C ASP A 29 12.90 1.18 -12.92
N ASP A 30 13.75 2.21 -12.96
CA ASP A 30 13.66 3.34 -12.04
C ASP A 30 12.33 4.12 -12.19
N ALA A 31 11.75 4.18 -13.39
CA ALA A 31 10.46 4.84 -13.61
C ALA A 31 9.32 4.04 -12.97
N GLN A 32 9.33 2.72 -13.15
CA GLN A 32 8.38 1.81 -12.51
C GLN A 32 8.51 1.84 -10.98
N ILE A 33 9.73 1.91 -10.43
CA ILE A 33 9.96 2.02 -8.98
C ILE A 33 9.38 3.34 -8.44
N LEU A 34 9.59 4.44 -9.17
CA LEU A 34 9.03 5.74 -8.83
C LEU A 34 7.49 5.72 -8.84
N GLU A 35 6.90 5.23 -9.94
CA GLU A 35 5.44 5.11 -10.07
C GLU A 35 4.83 4.22 -8.99
N LEU A 36 5.46 3.08 -8.71
CA LEU A 36 5.06 2.18 -7.65
C LEU A 36 5.10 2.87 -6.28
N GLY A 37 6.18 3.61 -5.98
CA GLY A 37 6.32 4.39 -4.75
C GLY A 37 5.25 5.48 -4.60
N MET A 38 4.92 6.18 -5.69
CA MET A 38 3.85 7.18 -5.70
C MET A 38 2.49 6.56 -5.37
N MET A 39 2.14 5.43 -6.01
CA MET A 39 0.87 4.75 -5.76
C MET A 39 0.78 4.23 -4.32
N ILE A 40 1.84 3.60 -3.82
CA ILE A 40 1.93 3.13 -2.44
C ILE A 40 1.71 4.29 -1.46
N GLY A 41 2.46 5.38 -1.63
CA GLY A 41 2.34 6.56 -0.75
C GLY A 41 0.93 7.17 -0.79
N GLN A 42 0.33 7.27 -1.97
CA GLN A 42 -1.03 7.78 -2.16
C GLN A 42 -2.07 6.97 -1.38
N PHE A 43 -2.02 5.63 -1.48
CA PHE A 43 -3.00 4.77 -0.80
C PHE A 43 -2.77 4.67 0.71
N ILE A 44 -1.52 4.71 1.18
CA ILE A 44 -1.23 4.82 2.63
C ILE A 44 -1.79 6.13 3.19
N GLY A 45 -1.57 7.25 2.49
CA GLY A 45 -2.10 8.56 2.88
C GLY A 45 -3.63 8.60 2.90
N PHE A 46 -4.27 8.04 1.87
CA PHE A 46 -5.72 7.95 1.80
C PHE A 46 -6.31 7.06 2.90
N GLY A 47 -5.74 5.88 3.16
CA GLY A 47 -6.20 5.02 4.26
C GLY A 47 -6.18 5.77 5.60
N ARG A 48 -5.07 6.47 5.90
CA ARG A 48 -4.97 7.29 7.11
C ARG A 48 -6.01 8.41 7.17
N LEU A 49 -6.26 9.09 6.04
CA LEU A 49 -7.27 10.15 5.98
C LEU A 49 -8.68 9.60 6.18
N LEU A 50 -9.02 8.47 5.55
CA LEU A 50 -10.33 7.82 5.70
C LEU A 50 -10.58 7.39 7.15
N MET A 51 -9.57 6.84 7.82
CA MET A 51 -9.65 6.51 9.24
C MET A 51 -9.86 7.75 10.12
N VAL A 52 -9.14 8.85 9.86
CA VAL A 52 -9.30 10.11 10.62
C VAL A 52 -10.69 10.72 10.45
N LEU A 53 -11.26 10.62 9.25
CA LEU A 53 -12.58 11.15 8.94
C LEU A 53 -13.73 10.17 9.26
N ASP A 54 -13.43 8.97 9.75
CA ASP A 54 -14.42 7.92 10.05
C ASP A 54 -15.33 7.59 8.84
N LEU A 55 -14.74 7.61 7.64
CA LEU A 55 -15.42 7.36 6.37
C LEU A 55 -15.40 5.87 5.96
N GLU A 56 -14.82 5.01 6.80
CA GLU A 56 -14.82 3.57 6.55
C GLU A 56 -16.17 2.96 6.99
N PRO A 57 -16.73 2.01 6.22
CA PRO A 57 -17.93 1.30 6.62
C PRO A 57 -17.70 0.61 7.98
N ARG A 58 -18.41 1.04 9.01
CA ARG A 58 -18.37 0.39 10.34
C ARG A 58 -18.84 -1.07 10.33
N PHE A 59 -19.51 -1.49 9.24
CA PHE A 59 -20.11 -2.81 9.10
C PHE A 59 -19.83 -3.34 7.70
N CYS A 60 -19.23 -4.52 7.60
CA CYS A 60 -19.36 -5.35 6.42
C CYS A 60 -20.72 -6.04 6.51
N SER A 61 -21.70 -5.62 5.71
CA SER A 61 -22.86 -6.48 5.43
C SER A 61 -22.35 -7.67 4.62
N ILE A 62 -22.24 -8.82 5.28
CA ILE A 62 -22.06 -10.10 4.62
C ILE A 62 -23.44 -10.49 4.09
N ASP A 63 -23.88 -9.84 3.01
CA ASP A 63 -25.13 -10.24 2.36
C ASP A 63 -24.81 -11.42 1.44
N GLY A 64 -24.53 -12.54 2.08
CA GLY A 64 -24.55 -13.87 1.50
C GLY A 64 -25.65 -14.66 2.19
N GLU A 65 -26.68 -14.99 1.42
CA GLU A 65 -27.73 -15.97 1.69
C GLU A 65 -29.02 -15.49 2.38
N GLY A 66 -30.07 -15.40 1.56
CA GLY A 66 -31.45 -15.64 1.99
C GLY A 66 -32.36 -14.42 2.04
N ASP A 67 -32.89 -14.01 0.90
CA ASP A 67 -34.31 -13.63 0.89
C ASP A 67 -34.95 -14.10 -0.43
N LEU A 68 -35.88 -15.05 -0.26
CA LEU A 68 -36.79 -15.56 -1.28
C LEU A 68 -37.84 -14.49 -1.64
#